data_AF-A0A8X7SXB5-F1
#
_entry.id   AF-A0A8X7SXB5-F1
#
_cell.length_a   1.000
_cell.length_b   1.000
_cell.length_c   1.000
_cell.angle_alpha   90.00
_cell.angle_beta   90.00
_cell.angle_gamma   90.00
#
_symmetry.space_group_name_H-M   'P 1'
#
loop_
_entity.id
_entity.type
_entity.pdbx_description
1 polymer ?
#
loop_
_entity_poly.entity_id
_entity_poly.type
_entity_poly.pdbx_seq_one_letter_code
_entity_poly.pdbx_strand_id
1 'polypeptide(L)'
;MARLGIPMIRRRSGGGAVFHDLGNTNYSIHVHKDDFTKRANAELVARALNSLLLLHSLPDRTPAPTVYVNHRSDICVRISQSSGLALPAPSDPTVRPEPPDPTERKVSGSAYKLTSHRAYHHGTLLLNADLDQLGHSLRNARGDALQSKGVASVRASVVNLVDAFPDARSQLSHEQVSKAIVAKFGQTYAASEHELGFFSQHPLEASMAEERSLVPPNGVFEDDSVFQESYKELQSWDWLFGQTPEFTHALVAQPQIQPTRTLQTKSQTPHQHLHSADPEPTSATFAHGTFGLNIRCRRGIIEQASLCGLTSPSSDLDPVPDQHAQPIFRDRTTEETIRLLTRRLEGKRYDEFAEEVPTYLDGRNEEDFGNPLRNRDGAAAGLKRAAQLLLDQDSDSSPDKASLTHTYVKWLQNVL
;
A
#
# COMPACT_ATOMS: atom_id res chain seq x y z
N MET A 1 -0.21 -1.57 8.57
CA MET A 1 0.77 -0.53 8.21
C MET A 1 1.14 0.34 9.41
N ALA A 2 0.20 1.11 9.98
CA ALA A 2 0.47 1.95 11.16
C ALA A 2 1.09 1.18 12.34
N ARG A 3 0.47 0.05 12.76
CA ARG A 3 1.02 -0.90 13.76
C ARG A 3 2.45 -1.37 13.49
N LEU A 4 2.80 -1.52 12.22
CA LEU A 4 4.11 -2.01 11.77
C LEU A 4 5.13 -0.88 11.62
N GLY A 5 4.72 0.38 11.85
CA GLY A 5 5.56 1.56 11.63
C GLY A 5 5.92 1.78 10.16
N ILE A 6 5.19 1.19 9.22
CA ILE A 6 5.49 1.30 7.78
C ILE A 6 4.80 2.53 7.19
N PRO A 7 5.54 3.49 6.60
CA PRO A 7 4.96 4.66 5.99
C PRO A 7 4.12 4.35 4.75
N MET A 8 3.05 5.12 4.55
CA MET A 8 2.28 5.14 3.31
C MET A 8 2.59 6.42 2.56
N ILE A 9 2.97 6.29 1.28
CA ILE A 9 3.27 7.41 0.39
C ILE A 9 2.38 7.33 -0.85
N ARG A 10 1.83 8.46 -1.28
CA ARG A 10 1.12 8.59 -2.55
C ARG A 10 2.04 9.19 -3.61
N ARG A 11 2.26 8.46 -4.70
CA ARG A 11 2.99 8.96 -5.87
C ARG A 11 2.06 9.75 -6.82
N ARG A 12 2.65 10.63 -7.65
CA ARG A 12 1.91 11.43 -8.67
C ARG A 12 1.49 10.62 -9.92
N SER A 13 2.10 9.47 -10.16
CA SER A 13 1.77 8.56 -11.26
C SER A 13 0.64 7.59 -10.87
N GLY A 14 -0.04 7.03 -11.88
CA GLY A 14 -1.10 6.04 -11.65
C GLY A 14 -0.56 4.65 -11.28
N GLY A 15 -1.45 3.66 -11.22
CA GLY A 15 -1.16 2.24 -10.98
C GLY A 15 -1.53 1.76 -9.57
N GLY A 16 -1.17 0.52 -9.24
CA GLY A 16 -1.50 -0.12 -7.96
C GLY A 16 -0.57 0.23 -6.79
N ALA A 17 -0.85 -0.35 -5.62
CA ALA A 17 0.01 -0.26 -4.45
C ALA A 17 1.20 -1.22 -4.56
N VAL A 18 2.36 -0.80 -4.07
CA VAL A 18 3.61 -1.58 -4.01
C VAL A 18 4.24 -1.37 -2.64
N PHE A 19 5.11 -2.31 -2.23
CA PHE A 19 5.85 -2.26 -0.98
C PHE A 19 7.34 -2.04 -1.27
N HIS A 20 7.98 -1.14 -0.53
CA HIS A 20 9.41 -0.83 -0.66
C HIS A 20 10.10 -1.04 0.69
N ASP A 21 11.23 -1.75 0.65
CA ASP A 21 12.25 -1.82 1.70
C ASP A 21 13.64 -1.65 1.06
N LEU A 22 14.72 -1.85 1.82
CA LEU A 22 16.09 -1.79 1.29
C LEU A 22 16.42 -2.94 0.32
N GLY A 23 15.60 -4.00 0.29
CA GLY A 23 15.69 -5.08 -0.68
C GLY A 23 15.03 -4.76 -2.03
N ASN A 24 14.43 -3.58 -2.17
CA ASN A 24 13.82 -3.09 -3.40
C ASN A 24 14.61 -1.90 -3.98
N THR A 25 14.97 -1.97 -5.27
CA THR A 25 15.56 -0.83 -6.00
C THR A 25 14.50 -0.09 -6.79
N ASN A 26 14.49 1.24 -6.71
CA ASN A 26 13.64 2.09 -7.52
C ASN A 26 14.45 2.72 -8.66
N TYR A 27 13.85 2.84 -9.83
CA TYR A 27 14.44 3.56 -10.96
C TYR A 27 13.41 4.52 -11.55
N SER A 28 13.86 5.66 -12.09
CA SER A 28 13.03 6.60 -12.85
C SER A 28 13.77 7.07 -14.09
N ILE A 29 13.18 6.83 -15.26
CA ILE A 29 13.72 7.20 -16.57
C ILE A 29 12.86 8.32 -17.13
N HIS A 30 13.44 9.51 -17.24
CA HIS A 30 12.80 10.72 -17.76
C HIS A 30 13.28 10.94 -19.19
N VAL A 31 12.32 11.03 -20.12
CA VAL A 31 12.59 11.26 -21.55
C VAL A 31 11.65 12.34 -22.09
N HIS A 32 11.95 12.84 -23.29
CA HIS A 32 10.98 13.67 -24.01
C HIS A 32 9.72 12.83 -24.29
N LYS A 33 8.56 13.48 -24.29
CA LYS A 33 7.27 12.79 -24.50
C LYS A 33 7.23 12.02 -25.82
N ASP A 34 7.88 12.54 -26.85
CA ASP A 34 7.88 11.94 -28.19
C ASP A 34 8.74 10.67 -28.27
N ASP A 35 9.72 10.52 -27.37
CA ASP A 35 10.58 9.33 -27.29
C ASP A 35 9.98 8.25 -26.35
N PHE A 36 8.87 8.56 -25.69
CA PHE A 36 8.31 7.70 -24.66
C PHE A 36 7.43 6.59 -25.23
N THR A 37 7.79 5.35 -24.91
CA THR A 37 6.84 4.24 -24.92
C THR A 37 6.85 3.52 -23.58
N LYS A 38 5.69 2.99 -23.16
CA LYS A 38 5.57 2.24 -21.90
C LYS A 38 6.54 1.05 -21.84
N ARG A 39 6.84 0.46 -23.00
CA ARG A 39 7.60 -0.78 -23.12
C ARG A 39 9.11 -0.55 -23.24
N ALA A 40 9.56 0.45 -23.99
CA ALA A 40 10.98 0.63 -24.31
C ALA A 40 11.86 0.75 -23.06
N ASN A 41 11.42 1.52 -22.06
CA ASN A 41 12.17 1.73 -20.82
C ASN A 41 12.19 0.48 -19.93
N ALA A 42 11.09 -0.30 -19.89
CA ALA A 42 11.07 -1.59 -19.21
C ALA A 42 11.99 -2.60 -19.90
N GLU A 43 12.03 -2.60 -21.23
CA GLU A 43 12.93 -3.46 -22.01
C GLU A 43 14.39 -3.05 -21.82
N LEU A 44 14.67 -1.77 -21.67
CA LEU A 44 16.01 -1.27 -21.32
C LEU A 44 16.48 -1.87 -19.99
N VAL A 45 15.64 -1.81 -18.96
CA VAL A 45 15.95 -2.41 -17.65
C VAL A 45 16.09 -3.93 -17.76
N ALA A 46 15.21 -4.61 -18.50
CA ALA A 46 15.35 -6.05 -18.74
C ALA A 46 16.66 -6.41 -19.47
N ARG A 47 17.09 -5.62 -20.46
CA ARG A 47 18.37 -5.79 -21.15
C ARG A 47 19.55 -5.58 -20.20
N ALA A 48 19.49 -4.56 -19.33
CA ALA A 48 20.52 -4.32 -18.33
C ALA A 48 20.70 -5.53 -17.39
N LEU A 49 19.59 -6.10 -16.90
CA LEU A 49 19.60 -7.29 -16.06
C LEU A 49 20.14 -8.51 -16.79
N ASN A 50 19.71 -8.76 -18.03
CA ASN A 50 20.26 -9.89 -18.81
C ASN A 50 21.76 -9.72 -19.05
N SER A 51 22.25 -8.52 -19.39
CA SER A 51 23.69 -8.27 -19.54
C SER A 51 24.47 -8.59 -18.27
N LEU A 52 23.96 -8.19 -17.11
CA LEU A 52 24.57 -8.46 -15.81
C LEU A 52 24.62 -9.97 -15.51
N LEU A 53 23.53 -10.69 -15.78
CA LEU A 53 23.42 -12.14 -15.54
C LEU A 53 24.26 -12.98 -16.51
N LEU A 54 24.42 -12.54 -17.76
CA LEU A 54 25.18 -13.24 -18.78
C LEU A 54 26.69 -13.23 -18.53
N LEU A 55 27.23 -12.18 -17.91
CA LEU A 55 28.66 -12.09 -17.57
C LEU A 55 29.15 -13.26 -16.69
N HIS A 56 28.23 -14.00 -16.05
CA HIS A 56 28.56 -15.03 -15.07
C HIS A 56 27.88 -16.38 -15.36
N SER A 57 27.34 -16.55 -16.56
CA SER A 57 26.87 -17.86 -17.00
C SER A 57 28.07 -18.79 -17.24
N LEU A 58 27.98 -20.03 -16.74
CA LEU A 58 28.95 -21.10 -17.05
C LEU A 58 29.01 -21.33 -18.58
N PRO A 59 30.18 -21.69 -19.14
CA PRO A 59 30.44 -21.72 -20.59
C PRO A 59 29.57 -22.69 -21.41
N ASP A 60 28.76 -23.52 -20.78
CA ASP A 60 28.02 -24.62 -21.41
C ASP A 60 26.49 -24.42 -21.52
N ARG A 61 26.00 -23.19 -21.25
CA ARG A 61 24.60 -22.82 -21.50
C ARG A 61 24.52 -21.82 -22.64
N THR A 62 23.70 -22.10 -23.64
CA THR A 62 23.29 -21.12 -24.64
C THR A 62 22.69 -19.90 -23.94
N PRO A 63 23.22 -18.67 -24.12
CA PRO A 63 22.76 -17.49 -23.43
C PRO A 63 21.40 -17.06 -23.98
N ALA A 64 20.33 -17.64 -23.45
CA ALA A 64 18.97 -17.18 -23.70
C ALA A 64 18.60 -16.10 -22.69
N PRO A 65 17.92 -15.01 -23.10
CA PRO A 65 17.40 -14.04 -22.16
C PRO A 65 16.41 -14.73 -21.20
N THR A 66 16.54 -14.43 -19.92
CA THR A 66 15.70 -15.00 -18.84
C THR A 66 14.77 -13.95 -18.25
N VAL A 67 15.21 -12.70 -18.22
CA VAL A 67 14.41 -11.54 -17.81
C VAL A 67 13.73 -10.94 -19.03
N TYR A 68 12.41 -10.73 -18.99
CA TYR A 68 11.65 -10.21 -20.12
C TYR A 68 10.52 -9.27 -19.67
N VAL A 69 9.95 -8.53 -20.63
CA VAL A 69 8.80 -7.66 -20.41
C VAL A 69 7.54 -8.32 -20.97
N ASN A 70 6.57 -8.63 -20.13
CA ASN A 70 5.35 -9.31 -20.57
C ASN A 70 4.39 -8.37 -21.33
N HIS A 71 3.25 -8.90 -21.78
CA HIS A 71 2.19 -8.16 -22.49
C HIS A 71 1.62 -6.96 -21.70
N ARG A 72 1.82 -6.90 -20.38
CA ARG A 72 1.37 -5.80 -19.50
C ARG A 72 2.45 -4.76 -19.21
N SER A 73 3.63 -4.90 -19.82
CA SER A 73 4.81 -4.07 -19.51
C SER A 73 5.36 -4.25 -18.09
N ASP A 74 5.10 -5.41 -17.47
CA ASP A 74 5.77 -5.82 -16.22
C ASP A 74 7.06 -6.57 -16.57
N ILE A 75 8.15 -6.34 -15.81
CA ILE A 75 9.38 -7.13 -15.96
C ILE A 75 9.23 -8.40 -15.13
N CYS A 76 9.44 -9.53 -15.79
CA CYS A 76 9.17 -10.86 -15.28
C CYS A 76 10.35 -11.81 -15.53
N VAL A 77 10.35 -12.90 -14.78
CA VAL A 77 11.15 -14.10 -14.99
C VAL A 77 10.24 -15.31 -14.97
N ARG A 78 10.66 -16.42 -15.56
CA ARG A 78 9.98 -17.71 -15.41
C ARG A 78 10.78 -18.57 -14.44
N ILE A 79 10.10 -19.23 -13.50
CA ILE A 79 10.73 -20.08 -12.50
C ILE A 79 10.24 -21.52 -12.65
N SER A 80 11.18 -22.45 -12.72
CA SER A 80 10.90 -23.89 -12.70
C SER A 80 10.25 -24.29 -11.37
N GLN A 81 9.12 -24.98 -11.42
CA GLN A 81 8.43 -25.45 -10.21
C GLN A 81 9.21 -26.56 -9.49
N SER A 82 10.04 -27.33 -10.20
CA SER A 82 10.81 -28.44 -9.61
C SER A 82 12.14 -27.98 -9.02
N SER A 83 12.83 -27.04 -9.67
CA SER A 83 14.18 -26.61 -9.27
C SER A 83 14.22 -25.23 -8.62
N GLY A 84 13.16 -24.41 -8.74
CA GLY A 84 13.15 -23.03 -8.26
C GLY A 84 14.03 -22.07 -9.07
N LEU A 85 14.64 -22.54 -10.16
CA LEU A 85 15.58 -21.76 -10.95
C LEU A 85 14.92 -21.07 -12.15
N ALA A 86 15.53 -19.97 -12.61
CA ALA A 86 15.12 -19.24 -13.79
C ALA A 86 15.12 -20.10 -15.07
N LEU A 87 14.07 -19.95 -15.86
CA LEU A 87 13.87 -20.53 -17.19
C LEU A 87 14.08 -19.47 -18.28
N PRO A 88 14.36 -19.88 -19.53
CA PRO A 88 14.35 -18.98 -20.66
C PRO A 88 13.02 -18.22 -20.81
N ALA A 89 13.12 -16.97 -21.26
CA ALA A 89 11.97 -16.15 -21.60
C ALA A 89 11.08 -16.84 -22.67
N PRO A 90 9.77 -16.52 -22.72
CA PRO A 90 8.89 -16.97 -23.79
C PRO A 90 9.41 -16.54 -25.17
N SER A 91 9.10 -17.33 -26.21
CA SER A 91 9.43 -16.99 -27.60
C SER A 91 8.83 -15.65 -28.04
N ASP A 92 7.60 -15.36 -27.59
CA ASP A 92 6.96 -14.04 -27.75
C ASP A 92 6.33 -13.58 -26.43
N PRO A 93 7.01 -12.71 -25.66
CA PRO A 93 6.51 -12.22 -24.38
C PRO A 93 5.43 -11.13 -24.53
N THR A 94 5.13 -10.67 -25.76
CA THR A 94 4.12 -9.62 -26.00
C THR A 94 2.71 -10.19 -26.06
N VAL A 95 2.57 -11.50 -26.26
CA VAL A 95 1.30 -12.20 -26.31
C VAL A 95 0.91 -12.67 -24.90
N ARG A 96 -0.35 -12.45 -24.53
CA ARG A 96 -0.88 -13.00 -23.28
C ARG A 96 -1.05 -14.52 -23.42
N PRO A 97 -0.43 -15.34 -22.56
CA PRO A 97 -0.66 -16.78 -22.60
C PRO A 97 -2.08 -17.12 -22.10
N GLU A 98 -2.73 -18.07 -22.78
CA GLU A 98 -4.00 -18.66 -22.38
C GLU A 98 -3.85 -20.19 -22.29
N PRO A 99 -3.91 -20.79 -21.07
CA PRO A 99 -4.08 -20.14 -19.76
C PRO A 99 -2.84 -19.33 -19.33
N PRO A 100 -2.94 -18.47 -18.29
CA PRO A 100 -1.80 -17.74 -17.74
C PRO A 100 -0.62 -18.66 -17.38
N ASP A 101 0.61 -18.24 -17.68
CA ASP A 101 1.80 -19.06 -17.42
C ASP A 101 2.03 -19.20 -15.89
N PRO A 102 1.90 -20.41 -15.31
CA PRO A 102 2.07 -20.61 -13.88
C PRO A 102 3.54 -20.48 -13.42
N THR A 103 4.49 -20.42 -14.35
CA THR A 103 5.92 -20.22 -14.06
C THR A 103 6.31 -18.74 -14.03
N GLU A 104 5.50 -17.84 -14.60
CA GLU A 104 5.79 -16.40 -14.60
C GLU A 104 5.77 -15.83 -13.17
N ARG A 105 6.83 -15.08 -12.84
CA ARG A 105 6.96 -14.31 -11.61
C ARG A 105 7.38 -12.90 -11.95
N LYS A 106 6.65 -11.93 -11.41
CA LYS A 106 6.97 -10.52 -11.56
C LYS A 106 8.14 -10.15 -10.65
N VAL A 107 9.12 -9.45 -11.21
CA VAL A 107 10.28 -8.91 -10.48
C VAL A 107 10.30 -7.38 -10.45
N SER A 108 9.49 -6.74 -11.30
CA SER A 108 9.36 -5.28 -11.37
C SER A 108 7.94 -4.84 -11.66
N GLY A 109 7.45 -3.84 -10.94
CA GLY A 109 6.25 -3.09 -11.31
C GLY A 109 6.57 -1.74 -11.92
N SER A 110 5.89 -1.40 -13.02
CA SER A 110 6.06 -0.12 -13.72
C SER A 110 4.87 0.82 -13.50
N ALA A 111 5.16 2.11 -13.40
CA ALA A 111 4.18 3.19 -13.45
C ALA A 111 4.71 4.37 -14.26
N TYR A 112 3.80 5.21 -14.75
CA TYR A 112 4.13 6.23 -15.74
C TYR A 112 3.38 7.53 -15.46
N LYS A 113 3.97 8.66 -15.87
CA LYS A 113 3.33 9.96 -15.90
C LYS A 113 3.81 10.73 -17.12
N LEU A 114 2.87 11.31 -17.85
CA LEU A 114 3.14 12.19 -18.98
C LEU A 114 2.72 13.61 -18.58
N THR A 115 3.55 14.57 -18.95
CA THR A 115 3.27 16.01 -18.93
C THR A 115 3.32 16.54 -20.37
N SER A 116 3.25 17.86 -20.57
CA SER A 116 3.22 18.45 -21.91
C SER A 116 4.42 18.06 -22.78
N HIS A 117 5.63 18.06 -22.21
CA HIS A 117 6.88 17.83 -22.95
C HIS A 117 7.72 16.67 -22.41
N ARG A 118 7.37 16.13 -21.23
CA ARG A 118 8.16 15.10 -20.57
C ARG A 118 7.30 13.90 -20.25
N ALA A 119 7.92 12.74 -20.26
CA ALA A 119 7.36 11.54 -19.70
C ALA A 119 8.38 10.92 -18.75
N TYR A 120 7.91 10.37 -17.64
CA TYR A 120 8.74 9.49 -16.84
C TYR A 120 8.09 8.12 -16.70
N HIS A 121 8.92 7.09 -16.87
CA HIS A 121 8.67 5.73 -16.43
C HIS A 121 9.45 5.55 -15.14
N HIS A 122 8.77 5.18 -14.07
CA HIS A 122 9.43 4.74 -12.86
C HIS A 122 8.95 3.34 -12.50
N GLY A 123 9.81 2.57 -11.85
CA GLY A 123 9.49 1.22 -11.45
C GLY A 123 10.32 0.75 -10.28
N THR A 124 9.91 -0.41 -9.79
CA THR A 124 10.53 -1.11 -8.66
C THR A 124 11.31 -2.32 -9.14
N LEU A 125 12.28 -2.82 -8.40
CA LEU A 125 13.02 -4.04 -8.70
C LEU A 125 13.19 -4.81 -7.41
N LEU A 126 12.55 -5.97 -7.32
CA LEU A 126 12.65 -6.87 -6.18
C LEU A 126 14.02 -7.57 -6.22
N LEU A 127 15.00 -7.02 -5.52
CA LEU A 127 16.34 -7.61 -5.43
C LEU A 127 16.36 -8.70 -4.38
N ASN A 128 16.05 -8.33 -3.13
CA ASN A 128 16.01 -9.19 -1.94
C ASN A 128 15.05 -8.58 -0.89
N ALA A 129 13.86 -8.19 -1.33
CA ALA A 129 12.83 -7.59 -0.48
C ALA A 129 12.15 -8.65 0.42
N ASP A 130 11.62 -8.22 1.56
CA ASP A 130 10.80 -9.05 2.43
C ASP A 130 9.42 -9.29 1.79
N LEU A 131 9.30 -10.41 1.06
CA LEU A 131 8.07 -10.77 0.36
C LEU A 131 6.93 -11.16 1.31
N ASP A 132 7.24 -11.57 2.54
CA ASP A 132 6.24 -11.85 3.57
C ASP A 132 5.65 -10.53 4.08
N GLN A 133 6.48 -9.56 4.44
CA GLN A 133 6.03 -8.22 4.84
C GLN A 133 5.27 -7.53 3.70
N LEU A 134 5.72 -7.66 2.45
CA LEU A 134 4.98 -7.22 1.26
C LEU A 134 3.58 -7.85 1.21
N GLY A 135 3.51 -9.18 1.36
CA GLY A 135 2.27 -9.93 1.31
C GLY A 135 1.28 -9.51 2.39
N HIS A 136 1.74 -9.27 3.62
CA HIS A 136 0.90 -8.78 4.71
C HIS A 136 0.46 -7.32 4.51
N SER A 137 1.34 -6.48 3.97
CA SER A 137 1.11 -5.03 3.80
C SER A 137 0.09 -4.69 2.71
N LEU A 138 -0.03 -5.54 1.69
CA LEU A 138 -0.89 -5.30 0.52
C LEU A 138 -2.24 -6.04 0.57
N ARG A 139 -2.54 -6.77 1.66
CA ARG A 139 -3.83 -7.43 1.84
C ARG A 139 -4.90 -6.40 2.19
N ASN A 140 -5.96 -6.35 1.38
CA ASN A 140 -7.17 -5.61 1.75
C ASN A 140 -7.94 -6.42 2.79
N ALA A 141 -7.88 -5.99 4.05
CA ALA A 141 -8.65 -6.61 5.13
C ALA A 141 -10.16 -6.31 5.02
N ARG A 142 -10.57 -5.16 4.46
CA ARG A 142 -11.98 -4.71 4.49
C ARG A 142 -12.87 -5.30 3.38
N GLY A 143 -12.30 -6.04 2.43
CA GLY A 143 -13.07 -6.78 1.41
C GLY A 143 -14.11 -5.92 0.65
N ASP A 144 -15.29 -6.48 0.45
CA ASP A 144 -16.41 -5.87 -0.29
C ASP A 144 -17.16 -4.79 0.51
N ALA A 145 -16.90 -4.68 1.82
CA ALA A 145 -17.49 -3.64 2.65
C ALA A 145 -16.96 -2.25 2.31
N LEU A 146 -15.75 -2.16 1.75
CA LEU A 146 -15.13 -0.92 1.29
C LEU A 146 -15.18 -0.84 -0.25
N GLN A 147 -16.13 -0.09 -0.78
CA GLN A 147 -16.33 0.06 -2.21
C GLN A 147 -15.78 1.40 -2.68
N SER A 148 -14.82 1.40 -3.60
CA SER A 148 -14.16 2.62 -4.09
C SER A 148 -14.26 2.74 -5.61
N LYS A 149 -14.31 3.99 -6.12
CA LYS A 149 -14.17 4.30 -7.55
C LYS A 149 -12.72 4.30 -8.04
N GLY A 150 -11.75 3.95 -7.19
CA GLY A 150 -10.34 3.92 -7.52
C GLY A 150 -9.92 2.77 -8.45
N VAL A 151 -8.73 2.90 -9.04
CA VAL A 151 -8.13 1.83 -9.86
C VAL A 151 -7.64 0.71 -8.94
N ALA A 152 -8.23 -0.48 -9.08
CA ALA A 152 -7.83 -1.65 -8.31
C ALA A 152 -6.41 -2.12 -8.65
N SER A 153 -5.70 -2.65 -7.64
CA SER A 153 -4.39 -3.26 -7.86
C SER A 153 -4.55 -4.64 -8.48
N VAL A 154 -3.80 -4.93 -9.54
CA VAL A 154 -3.76 -6.26 -10.14
C VAL A 154 -2.69 -7.09 -9.41
N ARG A 155 -3.14 -8.11 -8.68
CA ARG A 155 -2.23 -9.05 -7.98
C ARG A 155 -1.43 -9.88 -9.00
N ALA A 156 -0.17 -10.12 -8.68
CA ALA A 156 0.72 -10.98 -9.44
C ALA A 156 1.61 -11.76 -8.48
N SER A 157 1.97 -12.99 -8.84
CA SER A 157 3.00 -13.75 -8.13
C SER A 157 4.35 -13.08 -8.37
N VAL A 158 5.08 -12.82 -7.29
CA VAL A 158 6.37 -12.12 -7.32
C VAL A 158 7.52 -13.04 -6.91
N VAL A 159 8.74 -12.65 -7.25
CA VAL A 159 9.98 -13.30 -6.77
C VAL A 159 11.07 -12.25 -6.66
N ASN A 160 12.02 -12.45 -5.74
CA ASN A 160 13.25 -11.67 -5.70
C ASN A 160 14.24 -12.16 -6.76
N LEU A 161 15.01 -11.25 -7.35
CA LEU A 161 16.04 -11.59 -8.33
C LEU A 161 17.12 -12.51 -7.73
N VAL A 162 17.52 -12.31 -6.48
CA VAL A 162 18.52 -13.17 -5.83
C VAL A 162 18.06 -14.61 -5.63
N ASP A 163 16.75 -14.84 -5.56
CA ASP A 163 16.16 -16.18 -5.43
C ASP A 163 15.99 -16.83 -6.80
N ALA A 164 15.65 -16.03 -7.82
CA ALA A 164 15.57 -16.50 -9.21
C ALA A 164 16.94 -16.88 -9.80
N PHE A 165 18.01 -16.21 -9.36
CA PHE A 165 19.38 -16.36 -9.85
C PHE A 165 20.38 -16.53 -8.69
N PRO A 166 20.36 -17.66 -7.96
CA PRO A 166 21.21 -17.86 -6.79
C PRO A 166 22.71 -17.78 -7.12
N ASP A 167 23.12 -18.27 -8.29
CA ASP A 167 24.52 -18.24 -8.75
C ASP A 167 25.02 -16.81 -9.03
N ALA A 168 24.11 -15.87 -9.29
CA ALA A 168 24.42 -14.47 -9.54
C ALA A 168 24.11 -13.57 -8.32
N ARG A 169 23.84 -14.14 -7.14
CA ARG A 169 23.43 -13.38 -5.94
C ARG A 169 24.39 -12.25 -5.57
N SER A 170 25.71 -12.48 -5.69
CA SER A 170 26.75 -11.48 -5.41
C SER A 170 26.76 -10.30 -6.37
N GLN A 171 26.03 -10.38 -7.49
CA GLN A 171 25.92 -9.32 -8.49
C GLN A 171 24.60 -8.56 -8.46
N LEU A 172 23.62 -9.09 -7.74
CA LEU A 172 22.28 -8.52 -7.70
C LEU A 172 22.14 -7.53 -6.53
N SER A 173 23.24 -6.85 -6.18
CA SER A 173 23.21 -5.72 -5.24
C SER A 173 22.57 -4.49 -5.88
N HIS A 174 22.03 -3.60 -5.05
CA HIS A 174 21.51 -2.30 -5.48
C HIS A 174 22.53 -1.54 -6.35
N GLU A 175 23.80 -1.52 -5.93
CA GLU A 175 24.86 -0.79 -6.61
C GLU A 175 25.13 -1.33 -8.01
N GLN A 176 25.29 -2.65 -8.15
CA GLN A 176 25.59 -3.29 -9.43
C GLN A 176 24.41 -3.22 -10.40
N VAL A 177 23.18 -3.43 -9.91
CA VAL A 177 21.97 -3.31 -10.73
C VAL A 177 21.80 -1.87 -11.21
N SER A 178 22.02 -0.88 -10.34
CA SER A 178 21.95 0.54 -10.71
C SER A 178 23.00 0.90 -11.77
N LYS A 179 24.26 0.48 -11.57
CA LYS A 179 25.33 0.67 -12.57
C LYS A 179 24.98 0.04 -13.91
N ALA A 180 24.43 -1.18 -13.92
CA ALA A 180 24.02 -1.86 -15.14
C ALA A 180 22.90 -1.11 -15.88
N ILE A 181 21.91 -0.58 -15.16
CA ILE A 181 20.81 0.20 -15.73
C ILE A 181 21.33 1.52 -16.32
N VAL A 182 22.18 2.25 -15.61
CA VAL A 182 22.76 3.52 -16.10
C VAL A 182 23.65 3.30 -17.32
N ALA A 183 24.49 2.27 -17.32
CA ALA A 183 25.29 1.91 -18.49
C ALA A 183 24.40 1.56 -19.69
N LYS A 184 23.32 0.80 -19.48
CA LYS A 184 22.37 0.45 -20.56
C LYS A 184 21.59 1.67 -21.05
N PHE A 185 21.28 2.61 -20.17
CA PHE A 185 20.69 3.90 -20.52
C PHE A 185 21.61 4.70 -21.43
N GLY A 186 22.87 4.89 -21.04
CA GLY A 186 23.87 5.58 -21.86
C GLY A 186 24.04 4.94 -23.24
N GLN A 187 24.14 3.61 -23.32
CA GLN A 187 24.20 2.89 -24.60
C GLN A 187 22.97 3.08 -25.50
N THR A 188 21.81 3.39 -24.91
CA THR A 188 20.56 3.54 -25.66
C THR A 188 20.35 4.98 -26.13
N TYR A 189 20.77 5.98 -25.34
CA TYR A 189 20.39 7.38 -25.54
C TYR A 189 21.55 8.35 -25.74
N ALA A 190 22.80 7.96 -25.51
CA ALA A 190 23.94 8.86 -25.75
C ALA A 190 24.02 9.26 -27.22
N ALA A 191 24.11 10.56 -27.49
CA ALA A 191 24.24 11.11 -28.82
C ALA A 191 25.71 11.20 -29.29
N SER A 192 26.67 10.98 -28.40
CA SER A 192 28.12 11.04 -28.69
C SER A 192 28.94 10.08 -27.81
N GLU A 193 30.17 9.78 -28.24
CA GLU A 193 31.14 9.02 -27.44
C GLU A 193 31.49 9.71 -26.12
N HIS A 194 31.50 11.05 -26.13
CA HIS A 194 31.71 11.84 -24.91
C HIS A 194 30.58 11.63 -23.89
N GLU A 195 29.32 11.68 -24.33
CA GLU A 195 28.17 11.38 -23.46
C GLU A 195 28.18 9.94 -22.97
N LEU A 196 28.53 8.98 -23.83
CA LEU A 196 28.67 7.58 -23.43
C LEU A 196 29.77 7.40 -22.38
N GLY A 197 30.89 8.13 -22.52
CA GLY A 197 31.97 8.20 -21.54
C GLY A 197 31.51 8.74 -20.20
N PHE A 198 30.67 9.78 -20.18
CA PHE A 198 30.08 10.35 -18.96
C PHE A 198 29.29 9.30 -18.16
N PHE A 199 28.34 8.59 -18.81
CA PHE A 199 27.54 7.53 -18.15
C PHE A 199 28.40 6.37 -17.64
N SER A 200 29.51 6.07 -18.32
CA SER A 200 30.42 4.99 -17.94
C SER A 200 31.31 5.35 -16.75
N GLN A 201 31.68 6.63 -16.62
CA GLN A 201 32.55 7.15 -15.56
C GLN A 201 31.78 7.58 -14.30
N HIS A 202 30.51 7.96 -14.45
CA HIS A 202 29.65 8.46 -13.36
C HIS A 202 28.34 7.66 -13.24
N PRO A 203 28.39 6.30 -13.17
CA PRO A 203 27.17 5.49 -13.17
C PRO A 203 26.33 5.65 -11.89
N LEU A 204 26.92 6.25 -10.86
CA LEU A 204 26.34 6.55 -9.57
C LEU A 204 26.93 7.88 -9.09
N GLU A 205 26.76 8.97 -9.84
CA GLU A 205 26.77 10.29 -9.21
C GLU A 205 25.58 10.35 -8.24
N ALA A 206 25.73 9.64 -7.12
CA ALA A 206 24.90 9.76 -5.95
C ALA A 206 25.24 11.13 -5.40
N SER A 207 24.50 12.15 -5.83
CA SER A 207 24.13 13.14 -4.84
C SER A 207 23.24 12.38 -3.84
N MET A 208 23.87 11.84 -2.78
CA MET A 208 23.14 11.64 -1.56
C MET A 208 22.71 13.03 -1.11
N ALA A 209 21.58 13.48 -1.63
CA ALA A 209 20.78 14.49 -0.98
C ALA A 209 20.22 13.85 0.30
N GLU A 210 21.08 13.66 1.30
CA GLU A 210 20.59 13.58 2.67
C GLU A 210 19.76 14.86 2.90
N GLU A 211 18.69 14.78 3.69
CA GLU A 211 17.89 15.96 4.06
C GLU A 211 18.80 17.11 4.59
N ARG A 212 19.94 16.75 5.18
CA ARG A 212 21.03 17.65 5.62
C ARG A 212 22.01 18.09 4.52
N SER A 213 22.29 17.26 3.51
CA SER A 213 23.13 17.60 2.34
C SER A 213 22.39 18.43 1.29
N LEU A 214 21.06 18.54 1.40
CA LEU A 214 20.25 19.60 0.76
C LEU A 214 20.44 20.97 1.42
N VAL A 215 21.35 21.11 2.39
CA VAL A 215 21.83 22.38 2.91
C VAL A 215 23.32 22.47 2.57
N PRO A 216 23.78 23.35 1.65
CA PRO A 216 25.19 23.50 1.37
C PRO A 216 25.94 23.96 2.64
N PRO A 217 27.24 23.66 2.78
CA PRO A 217 28.07 24.10 3.92
C PRO A 217 28.05 25.62 4.16
N ASN A 218 27.68 26.39 3.12
CA ASN A 218 27.58 27.85 3.12
C ASN A 218 26.12 28.37 3.06
N GLY A 219 25.13 27.54 3.43
CA GLY A 219 23.85 28.01 3.97
C GLY A 219 22.96 28.87 3.08
N VAL A 220 23.01 28.73 1.76
CA VAL A 220 21.97 29.25 0.86
C VAL A 220 21.81 28.29 -0.32
N PHE A 221 20.82 27.39 -0.25
CA PHE A 221 20.07 27.12 -1.47
C PHE A 221 19.40 28.45 -1.81
N GLU A 222 19.46 28.92 -3.06
CA GLU A 222 18.35 29.76 -3.50
C GLU A 222 17.11 28.98 -3.12
N ASP A 223 16.24 29.60 -2.32
CA ASP A 223 15.03 29.03 -1.75
C ASP A 223 14.22 28.42 -2.90
N ASP A 224 14.49 27.15 -3.25
CA ASP A 224 13.77 26.45 -4.31
C ASP A 224 12.42 26.11 -3.70
N SER A 225 11.59 27.16 -3.67
CA SER A 225 10.27 27.16 -3.09
C SER A 225 9.45 26.02 -3.71
N VAL A 226 9.71 25.67 -4.97
CA VAL A 226 9.03 24.59 -5.68
C VAL A 226 9.37 23.22 -5.09
N PHE A 227 10.65 22.94 -4.79
CA PHE A 227 11.03 21.69 -4.12
C PHE A 227 10.41 21.59 -2.74
N GLN A 228 10.55 22.64 -1.91
CA GLN A 228 10.06 22.66 -0.54
C GLN A 228 8.53 22.59 -0.47
N GLU A 229 7.83 23.30 -1.35
CA GLU A 229 6.37 23.22 -1.50
C GLU A 229 5.95 21.82 -1.95
N SER A 230 6.64 21.23 -2.93
CA SER A 230 6.35 19.87 -3.40
C SER A 230 6.59 18.83 -2.32
N TYR A 231 7.67 18.95 -1.55
CA TYR A 231 7.99 18.04 -0.46
C TYR A 231 6.92 18.10 0.65
N LYS A 232 6.55 19.32 1.07
CA LYS A 232 5.45 19.56 2.03
C LYS A 232 4.10 19.05 1.51
N GLU A 233 3.80 19.27 0.23
CA GLU A 233 2.59 18.74 -0.41
C GLU A 233 2.56 17.21 -0.32
N LEU A 234 3.64 16.53 -0.68
CA LEU A 234 3.71 15.06 -0.69
C LEU A 234 3.57 14.45 0.72
N GLN A 235 3.97 15.18 1.76
CA GLN A 235 3.80 14.79 3.16
C GLN A 235 2.41 15.14 3.73
N SER A 236 1.68 16.04 3.08
CA SER A 236 0.39 16.51 3.57
C SER A 236 -0.67 15.40 3.61
N TRP A 237 -1.56 15.48 4.60
CA TRP A 237 -2.70 14.59 4.66
C TRP A 237 -3.62 14.72 3.44
N ASP A 238 -3.81 15.94 2.94
CA ASP A 238 -4.62 16.23 1.75
C ASP A 238 -4.10 15.50 0.52
N TRP A 239 -2.78 15.32 0.41
CA TRP A 239 -2.18 14.51 -0.64
C TRP A 239 -2.29 13.01 -0.35
N LEU A 240 -1.84 12.57 0.83
CA LEU A 240 -1.76 11.15 1.18
C LEU A 240 -3.15 10.48 1.19
N PHE A 241 -4.12 11.11 1.86
CA PHE A 241 -5.46 10.58 2.08
C PHE A 241 -6.55 11.41 1.40
N GLY A 242 -6.40 12.72 1.35
CA GLY A 242 -7.38 13.63 0.73
C GLY A 242 -7.54 13.46 -0.79
N GLN A 243 -6.59 12.83 -1.48
CA GLN A 243 -6.73 12.47 -2.90
C GLN A 243 -7.40 11.10 -3.11
N THR A 244 -7.88 10.43 -2.06
CA THR A 244 -8.56 9.15 -2.20
C THR A 244 -9.88 9.35 -2.98
N PRO A 245 -10.11 8.58 -4.07
CA PRO A 245 -11.38 8.60 -4.79
C PRO A 245 -12.55 8.33 -3.85
N GLU A 246 -13.73 8.81 -4.22
CA GLU A 246 -14.94 8.57 -3.45
C GLU A 246 -15.11 7.06 -3.17
N PHE A 247 -15.45 6.75 -1.91
CA PHE A 247 -15.70 5.41 -1.45
C PHE A 247 -16.86 5.35 -0.46
N THR A 248 -17.45 4.17 -0.33
CA THR A 248 -18.38 3.82 0.74
C THR A 248 -17.79 2.74 1.62
N HIS A 249 -18.04 2.80 2.92
CA HIS A 249 -17.64 1.77 3.88
C HIS A 249 -18.84 1.36 4.72
N ALA A 250 -19.16 0.07 4.67
CA ALA A 250 -20.24 -0.54 5.43
C ALA A 250 -19.67 -1.21 6.70
N LEU A 251 -20.14 -0.79 7.86
CA LEU A 251 -19.69 -1.26 9.18
C LEU A 251 -20.83 -1.94 9.93
N VAL A 252 -20.50 -2.88 10.81
CA VAL A 252 -21.46 -3.69 11.57
C VAL A 252 -21.25 -3.54 13.08
N ALA A 253 -22.35 -3.31 13.79
CA ALA A 253 -22.43 -3.25 15.23
C ALA A 253 -23.42 -4.31 15.73
N GLN A 254 -22.97 -5.26 16.56
CA GLN A 254 -23.82 -6.26 17.21
C GLN A 254 -23.31 -6.60 18.62
N PRO A 255 -24.18 -7.05 19.55
CA PRO A 255 -23.74 -7.62 20.81
C PRO A 255 -23.06 -9.00 20.59
N GLN A 256 -22.25 -9.48 21.55
CA GLN A 256 -21.59 -10.79 21.40
C GLN A 256 -22.63 -11.89 21.18
N ILE A 257 -22.55 -12.57 20.04
CA ILE A 257 -23.16 -13.89 19.86
C ILE A 257 -22.03 -14.89 20.11
N GLN A 258 -22.04 -15.58 21.26
CA GLN A 258 -21.15 -16.74 21.42
C GLN A 258 -21.54 -17.76 20.35
N PRO A 259 -20.61 -18.22 19.50
CA PRO A 259 -20.87 -19.38 18.67
C PRO A 259 -21.18 -20.54 19.60
N THR A 260 -22.32 -21.20 19.40
CA THR A 260 -22.62 -22.45 20.10
C THR A 260 -21.49 -23.42 19.77
N ARG A 261 -20.75 -23.86 20.79
CA ARG A 261 -19.64 -24.82 20.66
C ARG A 261 -20.17 -26.10 20.00
N THR A 262 -20.05 -26.23 18.67
CA THR A 262 -20.21 -27.51 18.01
C THR A 262 -19.01 -28.36 18.42
N LEU A 263 -19.30 -29.49 19.05
CA LEU A 263 -18.33 -30.51 19.46
C LEU A 263 -17.55 -30.98 18.22
N GLN A 264 -16.37 -30.39 17.97
CA GLN A 264 -15.43 -30.95 17.00
C GLN A 264 -14.78 -32.20 17.60
N THR A 265 -15.04 -33.33 16.96
CA THR A 265 -14.35 -34.59 17.18
C THR A 265 -12.88 -34.42 16.81
N LYS A 266 -11.99 -34.81 17.73
CA LYS A 266 -10.53 -34.71 17.59
C LYS A 266 -10.04 -35.52 16.39
N SER A 267 -9.37 -34.86 15.44
CA SER A 267 -8.27 -35.48 14.68
C SER A 267 -7.08 -34.53 14.70
N GLN A 268 -5.92 -35.05 15.11
CA GLN A 268 -4.71 -34.31 15.41
C GLN A 268 -3.80 -34.21 14.17
N THR A 269 -3.34 -33.00 13.86
CA THR A 269 -2.05 -32.73 13.20
C THR A 269 -1.42 -31.49 13.87
N PRO A 270 -0.09 -31.41 14.04
CA PRO A 270 0.51 -30.41 14.93
C PRO A 270 0.98 -29.15 14.19
N HIS A 271 0.85 -28.02 14.91
CA HIS A 271 1.39 -26.68 14.62
C HIS A 271 0.65 -25.81 13.58
N GLN A 272 -0.51 -25.28 13.98
CA GLN A 272 -0.91 -23.93 13.59
C GLN A 272 -0.99 -23.08 14.85
N HIS A 273 -0.31 -21.94 14.83
CA HIS A 273 -0.42 -20.93 15.87
C HIS A 273 -1.88 -20.50 16.00
N LEU A 274 -2.43 -20.71 17.21
CA LEU A 274 -3.77 -20.30 17.59
C LEU A 274 -3.78 -18.77 17.74
N HIS A 275 -4.03 -18.05 16.65
CA HIS A 275 -4.46 -16.66 16.75
C HIS A 275 -5.91 -16.69 17.25
N SER A 276 -6.18 -16.00 18.35
CA SER A 276 -7.55 -15.61 18.69
C SER A 276 -8.16 -14.97 17.46
N ALA A 277 -9.35 -15.41 17.04
CA ALA A 277 -10.06 -14.76 15.96
C ALA A 277 -10.28 -13.30 16.35
N ASP A 278 -9.45 -12.41 15.82
CA ASP A 278 -9.74 -10.99 15.81
C ASP A 278 -11.12 -10.84 15.17
N PRO A 279 -11.98 -9.95 15.70
CA PRO A 279 -13.28 -9.73 15.10
C PRO A 279 -13.11 -9.37 13.62
N GLU A 280 -14.05 -9.81 12.78
CA GLU A 280 -13.99 -9.50 11.35
C GLU A 280 -13.74 -8.01 11.15
N PRO A 281 -12.92 -7.62 10.17
CA PRO A 281 -12.44 -6.25 10.05
C PRO A 281 -13.57 -5.20 10.00
N THR A 282 -14.79 -5.53 9.62
CA THR A 282 -15.89 -4.56 9.49
C THR A 282 -16.89 -4.64 10.63
N SER A 283 -16.71 -5.56 11.58
CA SER A 283 -17.65 -5.83 12.67
C SER A 283 -16.92 -5.85 14.01
N ALA A 284 -17.49 -5.23 15.03
CA ALA A 284 -17.02 -5.36 16.40
C ALA A 284 -18.19 -5.26 17.36
N THR A 285 -17.96 -5.72 18.59
CA THR A 285 -19.02 -5.73 19.57
C THR A 285 -19.49 -4.34 19.99
N PHE A 286 -20.80 -4.15 19.99
CA PHE A 286 -21.46 -2.97 20.54
C PHE A 286 -22.68 -3.40 21.36
N ALA A 287 -22.64 -3.19 22.67
CA ALA A 287 -23.61 -3.77 23.60
C ALA A 287 -25.00 -3.09 23.58
N HIS A 288 -25.14 -1.92 22.97
CA HIS A 288 -26.35 -1.10 23.06
C HIS A 288 -27.28 -1.21 21.85
N GLY A 289 -26.94 -2.03 20.85
CA GLY A 289 -27.77 -2.20 19.67
C GLY A 289 -27.18 -3.14 18.62
N THR A 290 -27.98 -3.35 17.58
CA THR A 290 -27.68 -4.14 16.40
C THR A 290 -28.00 -3.28 15.17
N PHE A 291 -26.98 -2.78 14.49
CA PHE A 291 -27.14 -1.87 13.35
C PHE A 291 -25.95 -1.93 12.39
N GLY A 292 -26.20 -1.54 11.15
CA GLY A 292 -25.16 -1.21 10.18
C GLY A 292 -24.94 0.30 10.13
N LEU A 293 -23.70 0.71 9.85
CA LEU A 293 -23.32 2.09 9.58
C LEU A 293 -22.69 2.18 8.19
N ASN A 294 -23.32 2.95 7.31
CA ASN A 294 -22.79 3.23 5.98
C ASN A 294 -22.17 4.62 5.97
N ILE A 295 -20.87 4.68 5.67
CA ILE A 295 -20.11 5.93 5.57
C ILE A 295 -19.79 6.17 4.11
N ARG A 296 -20.16 7.33 3.57
CA ARG A 296 -19.68 7.81 2.27
C ARG A 296 -18.60 8.85 2.49
N CYS A 297 -17.44 8.65 1.86
CA CYS A 297 -16.32 9.54 1.97
C CYS A 297 -15.90 10.08 0.61
N ARG A 298 -15.55 11.36 0.58
CA ARG A 298 -14.99 12.04 -0.58
C ARG A 298 -13.84 12.92 -0.13
N ARG A 299 -12.71 12.81 -0.82
CA ARG A 299 -11.47 13.51 -0.45
C ARG A 299 -11.04 13.28 1.02
N GLY A 300 -11.24 12.06 1.51
CA GLY A 300 -10.96 11.70 2.90
C GLY A 300 -11.90 12.30 3.95
N ILE A 301 -12.90 13.07 3.55
CA ILE A 301 -13.91 13.67 4.42
C ILE A 301 -15.19 12.85 4.37
N ILE A 302 -15.83 12.64 5.52
CA ILE A 302 -17.13 11.97 5.62
C ILE A 302 -18.21 12.94 5.11
N GLU A 303 -18.79 12.66 3.93
CA GLU A 303 -19.87 13.48 3.37
C GLU A 303 -21.24 13.04 3.89
N GLN A 304 -21.40 11.74 4.17
CA GLN A 304 -22.66 11.19 4.65
C GLN A 304 -22.40 10.00 5.56
N ALA A 305 -23.14 9.91 6.67
CA ALA A 305 -23.14 8.76 7.55
C ALA A 305 -24.58 8.35 7.89
N SER A 306 -24.95 7.10 7.60
CA SER A 306 -26.32 6.62 7.80
C SER A 306 -26.38 5.28 8.53
N LEU A 307 -27.34 5.18 9.45
CA LEU A 307 -27.66 3.94 10.15
C LEU A 307 -28.67 3.13 9.36
N CYS A 308 -28.52 1.81 9.41
CA CYS A 308 -29.41 0.86 8.79
C CYS A 308 -29.53 -0.41 9.63
N GLY A 309 -30.50 -1.26 9.32
CA GLY A 309 -30.60 -2.59 9.90
C GLY A 309 -29.56 -3.54 9.33
N LEU A 310 -29.53 -4.75 9.89
CA LEU A 310 -28.68 -5.83 9.40
C LEU A 310 -29.57 -6.96 8.88
N THR A 311 -29.13 -7.64 7.83
CA THR A 311 -29.76 -8.85 7.33
C THR A 311 -28.74 -9.98 7.28
N SER A 312 -29.19 -11.20 7.54
CA SER A 312 -28.38 -12.41 7.36
C SER A 312 -28.92 -13.16 6.14
N PRO A 313 -28.14 -13.30 5.05
CA PRO A 313 -28.58 -13.98 3.83
C PRO A 313 -28.85 -15.49 4.06
N SER A 314 -28.32 -16.07 5.13
CA SER A 314 -28.60 -17.40 5.65
C SER A 314 -28.21 -17.48 7.14
N SER A 315 -28.52 -18.58 7.84
CA SER A 315 -28.12 -18.80 9.24
C SER A 315 -26.61 -18.85 9.48
N ASP A 316 -25.84 -19.11 8.42
CA ASP A 316 -24.41 -19.41 8.48
C ASP A 316 -23.54 -18.28 7.90
N LEU A 317 -24.16 -17.18 7.45
CA LEU A 317 -23.49 -16.03 6.87
C LEU A 317 -23.50 -14.83 7.82
N ASP A 318 -22.39 -14.11 7.81
CA ASP A 318 -22.25 -12.90 8.58
C ASP A 318 -23.30 -11.84 8.20
N PRO A 319 -23.79 -11.09 9.18
CA PRO A 319 -24.79 -10.06 8.97
C PRO A 319 -24.23 -8.92 8.12
N VAL A 320 -25.01 -8.48 7.13
CA VAL A 320 -24.63 -7.41 6.21
C VAL A 320 -25.56 -6.21 6.40
N PRO A 321 -25.03 -4.97 6.35
CA PRO A 321 -25.85 -3.76 6.34
C PRO A 321 -26.89 -3.74 5.20
N ASP A 322 -28.15 -3.51 5.56
CA ASP A 322 -29.27 -3.35 4.61
C ASP A 322 -29.98 -2.02 4.85
N GLN A 323 -29.88 -1.13 3.87
CA GLN A 323 -30.49 0.20 3.86
C GLN A 323 -32.03 0.20 4.03
N HIS A 324 -32.71 -0.91 3.76
CA HIS A 324 -34.15 -1.05 3.90
C HIS A 324 -34.56 -1.64 5.26
N ALA A 325 -33.64 -2.30 5.96
CA ALA A 325 -33.86 -2.82 7.29
C ALA A 325 -33.73 -1.71 8.34
N GLN A 326 -34.44 -1.85 9.46
CA GLN A 326 -34.36 -0.90 10.57
C GLN A 326 -33.30 -1.32 11.59
N PRO A 327 -32.49 -0.39 12.11
CA PRO A 327 -31.57 -0.66 13.21
C PRO A 327 -32.34 -0.98 14.50
N ILE A 328 -31.76 -1.82 15.35
CA ILE A 328 -32.35 -2.22 16.63
C ILE A 328 -31.50 -1.63 17.77
N PHE A 329 -32.13 -0.93 18.70
CA PHE A 329 -31.47 -0.35 19.88
C PHE A 329 -32.10 -0.86 21.16
N ARG A 330 -31.33 -0.81 22.24
CA ARG A 330 -31.79 -1.22 23.58
C ARG A 330 -32.96 -0.38 24.09
N ASP A 331 -32.95 0.91 23.80
CA ASP A 331 -33.95 1.87 24.24
C ASP A 331 -33.92 3.12 23.34
N ARG A 332 -34.95 3.96 23.48
CA ARG A 332 -35.14 5.18 22.68
C ARG A 332 -34.04 6.22 22.90
N THR A 333 -33.52 6.33 24.13
CA THR A 333 -32.45 7.29 24.45
C THR A 333 -31.14 6.91 23.75
N THR A 334 -30.83 5.61 23.72
CA THR A 334 -29.70 5.05 22.98
C THR A 334 -29.86 5.34 21.49
N GLU A 335 -31.03 5.06 20.91
CA GLU A 335 -31.31 5.33 19.50
C GLU A 335 -31.09 6.81 19.14
N GLU A 336 -31.70 7.72 19.90
CA GLU A 336 -31.61 9.16 19.67
C GLU A 336 -30.15 9.65 19.75
N THR A 337 -29.38 9.12 20.72
CA THR A 337 -27.97 9.46 20.89
C THR A 337 -27.12 8.93 19.74
N ILE A 338 -27.28 7.67 19.33
CA ILE A 338 -26.48 7.08 18.25
C ILE A 338 -26.81 7.73 16.89
N ARG A 339 -28.07 8.09 16.63
CA ARG A 339 -28.47 8.89 15.45
C ARG A 339 -27.83 10.27 15.46
N LEU A 340 -27.73 10.92 16.62
CA LEU A 340 -27.03 12.20 16.75
C LEU A 340 -25.52 12.06 16.50
N LEU A 341 -24.86 11.09 17.14
CA LEU A 341 -23.43 10.83 16.96
C LEU A 341 -23.09 10.49 15.51
N THR A 342 -23.93 9.69 14.85
CA THR A 342 -23.75 9.34 13.43
C THR A 342 -23.79 10.59 12.55
N ARG A 343 -24.76 11.49 12.76
CA ARG A 343 -24.81 12.76 12.02
C ARG A 343 -23.59 13.65 12.27
N ARG A 344 -23.02 13.61 13.47
CA ARG A 344 -21.82 14.39 13.83
C ARG A 344 -20.52 13.87 13.21
N LEU A 345 -20.53 12.68 12.59
CA LEU A 345 -19.41 12.23 11.75
C LEU A 345 -19.27 13.06 10.48
N GLU A 346 -20.36 13.63 9.96
CA GLU A 346 -20.35 14.38 8.70
C GLU A 346 -19.49 15.64 8.81
N GLY A 347 -18.66 15.88 7.79
CA GLY A 347 -17.69 16.98 7.74
C GLY A 347 -16.37 16.72 8.49
N LYS A 348 -16.22 15.57 9.15
CA LYS A 348 -14.96 15.16 9.81
C LYS A 348 -14.08 14.34 8.88
N ARG A 349 -12.78 14.27 9.19
CA ARG A 349 -11.87 13.41 8.45
C ARG A 349 -12.12 11.96 8.83
N TYR A 350 -12.03 11.07 7.85
CA TYR A 350 -12.28 9.65 8.07
C TYR A 350 -11.30 9.02 9.06
N ASP A 351 -10.04 9.47 9.09
CA ASP A 351 -8.99 8.94 9.96
C ASP A 351 -9.04 9.46 11.41
N GLU A 352 -9.85 10.49 11.70
CA GLU A 352 -10.01 11.01 13.07
C GLU A 352 -10.65 9.98 14.03
N PHE A 353 -11.30 8.95 13.49
CA PHE A 353 -11.96 7.89 14.23
C PHE A 353 -11.24 6.55 14.18
N ALA A 354 -10.08 6.46 13.53
CA ALA A 354 -9.24 5.27 13.56
C ALA A 354 -8.56 5.13 14.93
N GLU A 355 -8.34 3.89 15.40
CA GLU A 355 -7.56 3.64 16.63
C GLU A 355 -6.12 4.16 16.49
N GLU A 356 -5.55 3.96 15.30
CA GLU A 356 -4.17 4.29 15.00
C GLU A 356 -4.09 5.16 13.74
N VAL A 357 -3.69 6.41 13.95
CA VAL A 357 -3.30 7.30 12.85
C VAL A 357 -1.78 7.17 12.66
N PRO A 358 -1.28 7.06 11.43
CA PRO A 358 0.15 6.94 11.22
C PRO A 358 0.91 8.15 11.77
N THR A 359 1.86 7.91 12.66
CA THR A 359 2.56 8.94 13.44
C THR A 359 3.43 9.89 12.61
N TYR A 360 3.72 9.54 11.36
CA TYR A 360 4.44 10.42 10.42
C TYR A 360 3.55 11.55 9.86
N LEU A 361 2.23 11.52 10.11
CA LEU A 361 1.35 12.66 9.82
C LEU A 361 1.47 13.80 10.84
N ASP A 362 2.03 13.51 12.03
CA ASP A 362 2.18 14.48 13.12
C ASP A 362 3.49 15.31 13.01
N GLY A 363 4.03 15.49 11.79
CA GLY A 363 5.16 16.38 11.53
C GLY A 363 6.50 15.88 12.09
N ARG A 364 6.73 14.56 12.10
CA ARG A 364 7.99 13.95 12.53
C ARG A 364 9.00 13.84 11.40
N ASN A 365 10.29 13.96 11.75
CA ASN A 365 11.42 14.03 10.82
C ASN A 365 12.04 12.65 10.55
N GLU A 366 13.05 12.57 9.68
CA GLU A 366 13.72 11.31 9.29
C GLU A 366 14.24 10.44 10.45
N GLU A 367 14.61 11.07 11.58
CA GLU A 367 15.12 10.38 12.77
C GLU A 367 14.05 9.62 13.59
N ASP A 368 12.76 9.86 13.32
CA ASP A 368 11.64 9.16 13.95
C ASP A 368 11.27 7.83 13.24
N PHE A 369 11.86 7.57 12.07
CA PHE A 369 11.62 6.33 11.32
C PHE A 369 12.32 5.14 11.99
N GLY A 370 11.55 4.10 12.33
CA GLY A 370 12.09 2.82 12.85
C GLY A 370 12.10 2.65 14.37
N ASN A 371 11.48 3.56 15.14
CA ASN A 371 11.34 3.38 16.60
C ASN A 371 9.88 3.05 17.02
N PRO A 372 9.52 1.77 17.27
CA PRO A 372 8.14 1.34 17.52
C PRO A 372 7.60 1.72 18.91
N LEU A 373 8.43 2.26 19.80
CA LEU A 373 8.21 2.18 21.25
C LEU A 373 7.44 3.35 21.89
N ARG A 374 6.76 4.22 21.13
CA ARG A 374 6.02 5.36 21.71
C ARG A 374 4.49 5.26 21.73
N ASN A 375 3.90 4.12 21.34
CA ASN A 375 2.46 4.07 21.01
C ASN A 375 1.47 3.70 22.15
N ARG A 376 1.90 3.42 23.39
CA ARG A 376 0.94 3.00 24.44
C ARG A 376 0.16 4.14 25.10
N ASP A 377 0.75 5.33 25.24
CA ASP A 377 0.05 6.50 25.79
C ASP A 377 -0.84 7.22 24.73
N GLY A 378 -0.68 6.87 23.45
CA GLY A 378 -1.40 7.47 22.33
C GLY A 378 -2.85 7.00 22.16
N ALA A 379 -3.14 5.72 22.42
CA ALA A 379 -4.48 5.15 22.19
C ALA A 379 -5.56 5.77 23.10
N ALA A 380 -5.24 5.96 24.38
CA ALA A 380 -6.14 6.62 25.33
C ALA A 380 -6.36 8.12 24.98
N ALA A 381 -5.33 8.78 24.44
CA ALA A 381 -5.43 10.15 23.94
C ALA A 381 -6.26 10.24 22.65
N GLY A 382 -6.13 9.26 21.75
CA GLY A 382 -6.89 9.17 20.50
C GLY A 382 -8.38 8.97 20.74
N LEU A 383 -8.76 8.02 21.61
CA LEU A 383 -10.16 7.78 22.00
C LEU A 383 -10.82 9.02 22.62
N LYS A 384 -10.12 9.73 23.51
CA LYS A 384 -10.61 10.99 24.10
C LYS A 384 -10.80 12.07 23.03
N ARG A 385 -9.84 12.22 22.13
CA ARG A 385 -9.90 13.20 21.03
C ARG A 385 -11.09 12.92 20.10
N ALA A 386 -11.24 11.68 19.66
CA ALA A 386 -12.35 11.26 18.80
C ALA A 386 -13.72 11.43 19.48
N ALA A 387 -13.82 11.11 20.78
CA ALA A 387 -15.04 11.39 21.55
C ALA A 387 -15.33 12.90 21.62
N GLN A 388 -14.30 13.73 21.83
CA GLN A 388 -14.46 15.19 21.89
C GLN A 388 -14.95 15.79 20.56
N LEU A 389 -14.59 15.20 19.41
CA LEU A 389 -15.08 15.64 18.10
C LEU A 389 -16.59 15.44 17.92
N LEU A 390 -17.19 14.48 18.65
CA LEU A 390 -18.62 14.18 18.60
C LEU A 390 -19.41 14.80 19.75
N LEU A 391 -18.74 15.36 20.75
CA LEU A 391 -19.37 16.07 21.87
C LEU A 391 -19.52 17.55 21.52
N ASP A 392 -20.67 18.14 21.85
CA ASP A 392 -20.91 19.58 21.68
C ASP A 392 -20.24 20.35 22.83
N GLN A 393 -19.84 21.61 22.59
CA GLN A 393 -19.37 22.48 23.69
C GLN A 393 -20.53 22.96 24.60
N ASP A 394 -21.78 22.94 24.10
CA ASP A 394 -22.93 23.61 24.74
C ASP A 394 -24.14 22.70 25.03
N SER A 395 -24.00 21.37 25.11
CA SER A 395 -25.15 20.48 25.39
C SER A 395 -25.00 19.59 26.62
N ASP A 396 -26.05 19.60 27.43
CA ASP A 396 -26.34 18.87 28.67
C ASP A 396 -25.70 17.46 28.72
N SER A 397 -24.50 17.38 29.30
CA SER A 397 -23.68 16.18 29.37
C SER A 397 -24.09 15.32 30.55
N SER A 398 -25.23 14.62 30.40
CA SER A 398 -25.53 13.55 31.36
C SER A 398 -24.41 12.50 31.31
N PRO A 399 -23.99 11.93 32.46
CA PRO A 399 -22.92 10.92 32.53
C PRO A 399 -23.18 9.73 31.58
N ASP A 400 -24.46 9.36 31.42
CA ASP A 400 -24.88 8.25 30.56
C ASP A 400 -24.62 8.52 29.07
N LYS A 401 -24.87 9.75 28.60
CA LYS A 401 -24.58 10.13 27.20
C LYS A 401 -23.08 10.15 26.94
N ALA A 402 -22.29 10.64 27.88
CA ALA A 402 -20.83 10.63 27.77
C ALA A 402 -20.28 9.20 27.70
N SER A 403 -20.80 8.29 28.53
CA SER A 403 -20.45 6.88 28.50
C SER A 403 -20.84 6.22 27.17
N LEU A 404 -22.04 6.49 26.65
CA LEU A 404 -22.49 5.91 25.38
C LEU A 404 -21.66 6.40 24.19
N THR A 405 -21.31 7.70 24.16
CA THR A 405 -20.40 8.27 23.15
C THR A 405 -19.04 7.56 23.18
N HIS A 406 -18.50 7.32 24.37
CA HIS A 406 -17.23 6.62 24.52
C HIS A 406 -17.30 5.18 23.98
N THR A 407 -18.36 4.44 24.29
CA THR A 407 -18.58 3.08 23.75
C THR A 407 -18.75 3.08 22.23
N TYR A 408 -19.44 4.07 21.67
CA TYR A 408 -19.63 4.22 20.22
C TYR A 408 -18.32 4.51 19.49
N VAL A 409 -17.52 5.45 19.99
CA VAL A 409 -16.21 5.78 19.40
C VAL A 409 -15.25 4.61 19.54
N LYS A 410 -15.24 3.92 20.68
CA LYS A 410 -14.43 2.71 20.85
C LYS A 410 -14.82 1.62 19.86
N TRP A 411 -16.11 1.45 19.59
CA TRP A 411 -16.57 0.53 18.54
C TRP A 411 -16.07 0.98 17.15
N LEU A 412 -16.23 2.26 16.80
CA LEU A 412 -15.72 2.82 15.54
C LEU A 412 -14.21 2.57 15.37
N GLN A 413 -13.41 2.85 16.40
CA GLN A 413 -11.96 2.63 16.38
C GLN A 413 -11.56 1.18 16.14
N ASN A 414 -12.36 0.21 16.59
CA ASN A 414 -12.06 -1.20 16.37
C ASN A 414 -12.36 -1.66 14.94
N VAL A 415 -13.34 -1.04 14.27
CA VAL A 415 -13.76 -1.43 12.92
C VAL A 415 -13.11 -0.58 11.82
N LEU A 416 -12.61 0.62 12.14
CA LEU A 416 -11.87 1.52 11.25
C LEU A 416 -10.38 1.23 11.24
#